data_AF-A0A840RKT7-F1
#
_entry.id   AF-A0A840RKT7-F1
#
_cell.length_a   1.000
_cell.length_b   1.000
_cell.length_c   1.000
_cell.angle_alpha   90.00
_cell.angle_beta   90.00
_cell.angle_gamma   90.00
#
_symmetry.space_group_name_H-M   'P 1'
#
loop_
_entity.id
_entity.type
_entity.pdbx_description
1 polymer ?
#
loop_
_entity_poly.entity_id
_entity_poly.type
_entity_poly.pdbx_seq_one_letter_code
_entity_poly.pdbx_strand_id
1 'polypeptide(L)'
;MLTLNPKPASDDSDGKLQPPSGVEKTIAMLTHLAGIFWIPYLPMQVLALIIPFLVLQFARVHSDYVEQHAIQATNFQLLMGCLYALAMIMMTVLHSTFPIWWVAIGSAMFSLWEGAKAINGWRSRYPLTLKLFK
;
A
#
# COMPACT_ATOMS: atom_id res chain seq x y z
N MET A 1 5.74 8.35 15.92
CA MET A 1 6.08 8.04 14.52
C MET A 1 6.70 6.65 14.51
N LEU A 2 6.16 5.69 13.74
CA LEU A 2 6.72 4.34 13.69
C LEU A 2 7.79 4.27 12.58
N THR A 3 9.06 4.36 12.97
CA THR A 3 10.22 4.16 12.09
C THR A 3 11.03 2.98 12.60
N LEU A 4 10.80 1.80 12.01
CA LEU A 4 11.48 0.57 12.43
C LEU A 4 12.82 0.37 11.71
N ASN A 5 12.94 0.85 10.46
CA ASN A 5 14.20 0.86 9.71
C ASN A 5 14.53 2.32 9.29
N PRO A 6 15.54 2.98 9.88
CA PRO A 6 15.96 4.32 9.47
C PRO A 6 16.77 4.28 8.16
N LYS A 7 16.70 5.36 7.39
CA LYS A 7 17.44 5.50 6.13
C LYS A 7 18.96 5.52 6.42
N PRO A 8 19.80 4.74 5.72
CA PRO A 8 21.24 4.86 5.85
C PRO A 8 21.69 6.27 5.43
N ALA A 9 22.83 6.73 5.96
CA ALA A 9 23.44 7.99 5.51
C ALA A 9 23.53 7.96 3.98
N SER A 10 22.98 8.98 3.33
CA SER A 10 22.83 9.01 1.87
C SER A 10 24.19 8.88 1.20
N ASP A 11 24.37 7.86 0.35
CA ASP A 11 25.46 7.87 -0.61
C ASP A 11 25.24 9.04 -1.59
N ASP A 12 26.32 9.76 -1.86
CA ASP A 12 26.44 10.98 -2.66
C ASP A 12 25.78 10.88 -4.05
N SER A 13 24.47 11.10 -4.11
CA SER A 13 23.77 11.43 -5.34
C SER A 13 23.48 12.92 -5.35
N ASP A 14 23.85 13.60 -6.44
CA ASP A 14 23.83 15.06 -6.70
C ASP A 14 22.44 15.75 -6.59
N GLY A 15 21.51 15.26 -5.77
CA GLY A 15 20.16 15.80 -5.60
C GLY A 15 19.24 15.61 -6.81
N LYS A 16 19.71 14.94 -7.88
CA LYS A 16 18.92 14.63 -9.07
C LYS A 16 18.25 13.27 -8.91
N LEU A 17 16.92 13.26 -8.82
CA LEU A 17 16.11 12.05 -8.86
C LEU A 17 16.35 11.33 -10.19
N GLN A 18 17.02 10.17 -10.15
CA GLN A 18 17.14 9.32 -11.32
C GLN A 18 15.76 8.77 -11.69
N PRO A 19 15.45 8.62 -13.00
CA PRO A 19 14.22 8.00 -13.41
C PRO A 19 14.17 6.55 -12.89
N PRO A 20 13.02 6.09 -12.37
CA PRO A 20 12.94 4.77 -11.76
C PRO A 20 13.19 3.67 -12.80
N SER A 21 13.99 2.68 -12.40
CA SER A 21 14.29 1.48 -13.18
C SER A 21 13.03 0.62 -13.38
N GLY A 22 13.09 -0.30 -14.35
CA GLY A 22 12.00 -1.24 -14.60
C GLY A 22 11.67 -2.14 -13.39
N VAL A 23 12.70 -2.49 -12.61
CA VAL A 23 12.55 -3.30 -11.39
C VAL A 23 11.83 -2.49 -10.31
N GLU A 24 12.23 -1.24 -10.07
CA GLU A 24 11.57 -0.36 -9.10
C GLU A 24 10.10 -0.11 -9.45
N LYS A 25 9.79 0.12 -10.74
CA LYS A 25 8.42 0.24 -11.24
C LYS A 25 7.59 -1.02 -10.98
N THR A 26 8.17 -2.19 -11.21
CA THR A 26 7.51 -3.47 -10.96
C THR A 26 7.24 -3.69 -9.47
N ILE A 27 8.24 -3.43 -8.61
CA ILE A 27 8.07 -3.55 -7.15
C ILE A 27 7.00 -2.56 -6.66
N ALA A 28 7.06 -1.30 -7.09
CA ALA A 28 6.07 -0.29 -6.74
C ALA A 28 4.65 -0.68 -7.16
N MET A 29 4.48 -1.25 -8.36
CA MET A 29 3.20 -1.77 -8.84
C MET A 29 2.69 -2.94 -7.98
N LEU A 30 3.55 -3.95 -7.72
CA LEU A 30 3.21 -5.10 -6.87
C LEU A 30 2.83 -4.70 -5.45
N THR A 31 3.47 -3.64 -4.93
CA THR A 31 3.16 -3.07 -3.61
C THR A 31 1.71 -2.62 -3.50
N HIS A 32 1.17 -1.99 -4.55
CA HIS A 32 -0.23 -1.61 -4.58
C HIS A 32 -1.16 -2.82 -4.76
N LEU A 33 -0.80 -3.79 -5.60
CA LEU A 33 -1.60 -4.99 -5.85
C LEU A 33 -1.91 -5.83 -4.60
N ALA A 34 -1.19 -5.61 -3.49
CA ALA A 34 -1.56 -6.15 -2.18
C ALA A 34 -3.02 -5.87 -1.79
N GLY A 35 -3.62 -4.76 -2.26
CA GLY A 35 -5.03 -4.44 -2.01
C GLY A 35 -6.04 -5.43 -2.61
N ILE A 36 -5.64 -6.30 -3.55
CA ILE A 36 -6.52 -7.37 -4.06
C ILE A 36 -6.77 -8.43 -2.99
N PHE A 37 -5.88 -8.58 -2.00
CA PHE A 37 -6.01 -9.58 -0.95
C PHE A 37 -7.09 -9.29 0.10
N TRP A 38 -7.85 -8.20 -0.04
CA TRP A 38 -9.08 -7.98 0.73
C TRP A 38 -10.26 -8.89 0.34
N ILE A 39 -10.14 -9.68 -0.73
CA ILE A 39 -11.16 -10.64 -1.16
C ILE A 39 -11.52 -11.62 0.00
N PRO A 40 -12.81 -11.81 0.32
CA PRO A 40 -13.24 -12.58 1.48
C PRO A 40 -13.35 -14.10 1.20
N TYR A 41 -12.30 -14.72 0.64
CA TYR A 41 -12.31 -16.16 0.29
C TYR A 41 -11.29 -17.01 1.08
N LEU A 42 -10.36 -16.38 1.82
CA LEU A 42 -9.30 -16.98 2.67
C LEU A 42 -8.79 -15.91 3.66
N PRO A 43 -7.94 -16.24 4.66
CA PRO A 43 -7.30 -15.25 5.55
C PRO A 43 -6.20 -14.43 4.83
N MET A 44 -6.51 -13.93 3.62
CA MET A 44 -5.59 -13.18 2.76
C MET A 44 -5.51 -11.71 3.16
N GLN A 45 -6.43 -11.19 3.97
CA GLN A 45 -6.48 -9.78 4.35
C GLN A 45 -5.21 -9.34 5.08
N VAL A 46 -4.58 -10.27 5.81
CA VAL A 46 -3.29 -10.05 6.46
C VAL A 46 -2.20 -9.74 5.44
N LEU A 47 -2.22 -10.36 4.26
CA LEU A 47 -1.25 -10.08 3.19
C LEU A 47 -1.43 -8.67 2.63
N ALA A 48 -2.67 -8.16 2.55
CA ALA A 48 -2.93 -6.78 2.12
C ALA A 48 -2.24 -5.75 3.02
N LEU A 49 -2.05 -6.06 4.30
CA LEU A 49 -1.35 -5.21 5.27
C LEU A 49 0.16 -5.46 5.29
N ILE A 50 0.58 -6.73 5.28
CA ILE A 50 1.98 -7.12 5.47
C ILE A 50 2.83 -6.78 4.24
N ILE A 51 2.35 -7.06 3.03
CA ILE A 51 3.13 -6.87 1.80
C ILE A 51 3.65 -5.42 1.67
N PRO A 52 2.79 -4.38 1.66
CA PRO A 52 3.28 -3.01 1.48
C PRO A 52 4.16 -2.55 2.64
N PHE A 53 3.89 -3.04 3.85
CA PHE A 53 4.71 -2.74 5.02
C PHE A 53 6.11 -3.35 4.94
N LEU A 54 6.24 -4.59 4.48
CA LEU A 54 7.53 -5.23 4.25
C LEU A 54 8.30 -4.53 3.12
N VAL A 55 7.62 -4.22 2.00
CA VAL A 55 8.25 -3.46 0.92
C VAL A 55 8.75 -2.11 1.43
N LEU A 56 7.98 -1.44 2.29
CA LEU A 56 8.43 -0.19 2.93
C LEU A 56 9.73 -0.37 3.72
N GLN A 57 9.88 -1.47 4.48
CA GLN A 57 11.11 -1.70 5.24
C GLN A 57 12.35 -1.87 4.34
N PHE A 58 12.21 -2.57 3.20
CA PHE A 58 13.30 -2.75 2.25
C PHE A 58 13.57 -1.50 1.42
N ALA A 59 12.51 -0.82 0.96
CA ALA A 59 12.61 0.31 0.06
C ALA A 59 13.35 1.50 0.67
N ARG A 60 13.22 1.71 1.99
CA ARG A 60 13.93 2.77 2.75
C ARG A 60 15.45 2.74 2.60
N VAL A 61 16.02 1.60 2.23
CA VAL A 61 17.46 1.41 2.06
C VAL A 61 17.86 1.41 0.59
N HIS A 62 16.94 1.10 -0.32
CA HIS A 62 17.28 0.74 -1.70
C HIS A 62 16.66 1.63 -2.78
N SER A 63 15.54 2.32 -2.52
CA SER A 63 14.86 3.10 -3.55
C SER A 63 13.86 4.12 -2.99
N ASP A 64 14.13 5.39 -3.24
CA ASP A 64 13.24 6.51 -2.92
C ASP A 64 11.90 6.42 -3.66
N TYR A 65 11.92 5.90 -4.90
CA TYR A 65 10.71 5.71 -5.70
C TYR A 65 9.82 4.65 -5.06
N VAL A 66 10.38 3.46 -4.78
CA VAL A 66 9.62 2.38 -4.16
C VAL A 66 9.17 2.77 -2.75
N GLU A 67 10.01 3.50 -1.99
CA GLU A 67 9.68 3.98 -0.65
C GLU A 67 8.43 4.87 -0.69
N GLN A 68 8.37 5.83 -1.62
CA GLN A 68 7.22 6.72 -1.77
C GLN A 68 5.93 5.96 -2.05
N HIS A 69 5.97 4.95 -2.92
CA HIS A 69 4.84 4.08 -3.23
C HIS A 69 4.44 3.20 -2.02
N ALA A 70 5.42 2.63 -1.33
CA ALA A 70 5.19 1.76 -0.18
C ALA A 70 4.63 2.51 1.02
N ILE A 71 5.03 3.76 1.26
CA ILE A 71 4.41 4.64 2.28
C ILE A 71 2.93 4.83 1.96
N GLN A 72 2.61 5.21 0.73
CA GLN A 72 1.23 5.46 0.31
C GLN A 72 0.36 4.20 0.39
N ALA A 73 0.87 3.08 -0.13
CA ALA A 73 0.19 1.80 -0.08
C ALA A 73 -0.02 1.34 1.37
N THR A 74 0.99 1.37 2.23
CA THR A 74 0.87 0.92 3.64
C THR A 74 -0.18 1.75 4.38
N ASN A 75 -0.13 3.07 4.23
CA ASN A 75 -1.08 3.99 4.84
C ASN A 75 -2.53 3.79 4.33
N PHE A 76 -2.70 3.51 3.04
CA PHE A 76 -4.00 3.20 2.45
C PHE A 76 -4.52 1.84 2.91
N GLN A 77 -3.70 0.79 2.90
CA GLN A 77 -4.14 -0.54 3.31
C GLN A 77 -4.48 -0.58 4.80
N LEU A 78 -3.80 0.20 5.65
CA LEU A 78 -4.21 0.38 7.05
C LEU A 78 -5.58 1.06 7.19
N LEU A 79 -5.87 2.07 6.37
CA LEU A 79 -7.21 2.66 6.31
C LEU A 79 -8.25 1.60 5.94
N MET A 80 -7.97 0.81 4.90
CA MET A 80 -8.85 -0.29 4.49
C MET A 80 -9.00 -1.34 5.58
N GLY A 81 -7.95 -1.62 6.38
CA GLY A 81 -8.02 -2.49 7.55
C GLY A 81 -8.93 -1.95 8.65
N CYS A 82 -8.92 -0.64 8.92
CA CYS A 82 -9.88 -0.02 9.83
C CYS A 82 -11.32 -0.16 9.31
N LEU A 83 -11.54 0.09 8.01
CA LEU A 83 -12.86 -0.07 7.39
C LEU A 83 -13.31 -1.53 7.38
N TYR A 84 -12.40 -2.48 7.20
CA TYR A 84 -12.68 -3.91 7.28
C TYR A 84 -13.11 -4.32 8.70
N ALA A 85 -12.40 -3.86 9.72
CA ALA A 85 -12.77 -4.11 11.11
C ALA A 85 -14.17 -3.54 11.44
N LEU A 86 -14.48 -2.34 10.93
CA LEU A 86 -15.83 -1.77 11.04
C LEU A 86 -16.87 -2.60 10.28
N ALA A 87 -16.56 -3.05 9.06
CA ALA A 87 -17.43 -3.90 8.26
C ALA A 87 -17.74 -5.24 8.95
N MET A 88 -16.76 -5.82 9.66
CA MET A 88 -16.96 -7.04 10.47
C MET A 88 -17.94 -6.81 11.62
N ILE A 89 -17.87 -5.65 12.29
CA ILE A 89 -18.83 -5.25 13.33
C ILE A 89 -20.22 -5.02 12.71
N MET A 90 -20.29 -4.35 11.55
CA MET A 90 -21.57 -4.14 10.86
C MET A 90 -22.20 -5.44 10.38
N MET A 91 -21.39 -6.44 10.01
CA MET A 91 -21.89 -7.76 9.62
C MET A 91 -22.69 -8.42 10.74
N THR A 92 -22.26 -8.29 12.01
CA THR A 92 -23.00 -8.87 13.15
C THR A 92 -24.29 -8.12 13.44
N VAL A 93 -24.31 -6.80 13.25
CA VAL A 93 -25.50 -5.96 13.46
C VAL A 93 -26.53 -6.14 12.34
N LEU A 94 -26.08 -6.11 11.08
CA LEU A 94 -26.93 -6.12 9.89
C LEU A 94 -27.20 -7.52 9.33
N HIS A 95 -26.53 -8.55 9.86
CA HIS A 95 -26.58 -9.93 9.37
C HIS A 95 -26.28 -10.05 7.86
N SER A 96 -25.41 -9.16 7.35
CA SER A 96 -25.09 -9.05 5.93
C SER A 96 -23.59 -8.89 5.71
N THR A 97 -23.04 -9.65 4.77
CA THR A 97 -21.62 -9.59 4.35
C THR A 97 -21.34 -8.46 3.37
N PHE A 98 -22.37 -7.73 2.94
CA PHE A 98 -22.27 -6.66 1.95
C PHE A 98 -21.23 -5.58 2.29
N PRO A 99 -21.09 -5.11 3.55
CA PRO A 99 -20.05 -4.14 3.91
C PRO A 99 -18.62 -4.63 3.65
N ILE A 100 -18.36 -5.94 3.79
CA ILE A 100 -17.03 -6.52 3.55
C ILE A 100 -16.67 -6.45 2.06
N TRP A 101 -17.63 -6.75 1.18
CA TRP A 101 -17.43 -6.66 -0.27
C TRP A 101 -17.13 -5.23 -0.73
N TRP A 102 -17.73 -4.22 -0.09
CA TRP A 102 -17.38 -2.82 -0.37
C TRP A 102 -15.92 -2.50 -0.10
N VAL A 103 -15.37 -2.99 1.01
CA VAL A 103 -13.94 -2.81 1.33
C VAL A 103 -13.08 -3.51 0.29
N ALA A 104 -13.43 -4.75 -0.07
CA ALA A 104 -12.68 -5.53 -1.05
C ALA A 104 -12.64 -4.85 -2.44
N ILE A 105 -13.80 -4.47 -2.95
CA ILE A 105 -13.92 -3.82 -4.27
C ILE A 105 -13.26 -2.44 -4.25
N GLY A 106 -13.54 -1.63 -3.24
CA GLY A 106 -12.96 -0.29 -3.10
C GLY A 106 -11.44 -0.34 -3.03
N SER A 107 -10.88 -1.26 -2.25
CA SER A 107 -9.42 -1.39 -2.13
C SER A 107 -8.81 -1.84 -3.44
N ALA A 108 -9.40 -2.84 -4.10
CA ALA A 108 -8.92 -3.34 -5.38
C ALA A 108 -8.93 -2.26 -6.46
N MET A 109 -10.00 -1.47 -6.58
CA MET A 109 -10.10 -0.39 -7.58
C MET A 109 -8.99 0.66 -7.42
N PHE A 110 -8.82 1.21 -6.21
CA PHE A 110 -7.79 2.23 -5.98
C PHE A 110 -6.38 1.65 -6.08
N SER A 111 -6.19 0.40 -5.65
CA SER A 111 -4.90 -0.29 -5.71
C SER A 111 -4.49 -0.61 -7.15
N LEU A 112 -5.42 -1.06 -7.99
CA LEU A 112 -5.16 -1.27 -9.42
C LEU A 112 -4.82 0.05 -10.13
N TRP A 113 -5.53 1.13 -9.80
CA TRP A 113 -5.26 2.46 -10.36
C TRP A 113 -3.86 2.97 -10.00
N GLU A 114 -3.46 2.86 -8.73
CA GLU A 114 -2.13 3.27 -8.29
C GLU A 114 -1.03 2.33 -8.82
N GLY A 115 -1.31 1.03 -8.96
CA GLY A 115 -0.42 0.08 -9.62
C GLY A 115 -0.17 0.44 -11.10
N ALA A 116 -1.22 0.85 -11.82
CA ALA A 116 -1.12 1.32 -13.20
C ALA A 116 -0.33 2.64 -13.33
N LYS A 117 -0.40 3.53 -12.34
CA LYS A 117 0.48 4.71 -12.29
C LYS A 117 1.93 4.34 -12.01
N ALA A 118 2.14 3.43 -11.06
CA ALA A 118 3.47 3.00 -10.64
C ALA A 118 4.27 2.36 -11.78
N ILE A 119 3.64 1.55 -12.62
CA ILE A 119 4.33 0.94 -13.77
C ILE A 119 4.75 1.98 -14.83
N ASN A 120 4.05 3.11 -14.90
CA ASN A 120 4.38 4.23 -15.78
C ASN A 120 5.41 5.21 -15.18
N GLY A 121 5.89 4.97 -13.95
CA GLY A 121 6.86 5.86 -13.29
C GLY A 121 6.22 7.06 -12.58
N TRP A 122 4.89 7.07 -12.39
CA TRP A 122 4.19 8.20 -11.80
C TRP A 122 4.15 8.04 -10.28
N ARG A 123 4.37 9.14 -9.55
CA ARG A 123 4.26 9.15 -8.09
C ARG A 123 2.88 8.73 -7.62
N SER A 124 2.85 7.92 -6.56
CA SER A 124 1.60 7.46 -5.96
C SER A 124 0.94 8.55 -5.11
N ARG A 125 -0.38 8.66 -5.21
CA ARG A 125 -1.22 9.45 -4.31
C ARG A 125 -2.65 8.94 -4.33
N TYR A 126 -3.02 8.18 -3.30
CA TYR A 126 -4.40 7.82 -3.03
C TYR A 126 -5.23 9.06 -2.63
N PRO A 127 -6.54 9.06 -2.91
CA PRO A 127 -7.42 10.18 -2.57
C PRO A 127 -7.63 10.32 -1.05
N LEU A 128 -7.59 9.19 -0.33
CA LEU A 128 -7.74 9.13 1.12
C LEU A 128 -6.75 8.12 1.69
N THR A 129 -5.99 8.51 2.72
CA THR A 129 -5.04 7.64 3.42
C THR A 129 -4.94 8.03 4.89
N LEU A 130 -4.47 7.09 5.72
CA LEU A 130 -3.92 7.46 7.03
C LEU A 130 -2.54 8.11 6.84
N LYS A 131 -2.10 8.98 7.74
CA LYS A 131 -0.75 9.58 7.68
C LYS A 131 0.14 9.03 8.81
N LEU A 132 0.20 7.70 8.92
CA LEU A 132 0.95 7.01 9.97
C LEU A 132 2.44 6.92 9.64
N PHE A 133 2.76 6.57 8.39
CA PHE A 133 4.12 6.53 7.87
C PHE A 133 4.42 7.76 6.99
N LYS A 134 5.67 8.22 7.04
CA LYS A 134 6.24 9.30 6.24
C LYS A 134 7.64 8.90 5.78
#